data_AF-M6GMT4-F1
#
_entry.id   AF-M6GMT4-F1
#
_cell.length_a   1.000
_cell.length_b   1.000
_cell.length_c   1.000
_cell.angle_alpha   90.00
_cell.angle_beta   90.00
_cell.angle_gamma   90.00
#
_symmetry.space_group_name_H-M   'P 1'
#
loop_
_entity.id
_entity.type
_entity.pdbx_description
1 polymer ?
#
loop_
_entity_poly.entity_id
_entity_poly.type
_entity_poly.pdbx_seq_one_letter_code
_entity_poly.pdbx_strand_id
1 'polypeptide(L)'
;MKLRILNITIWNLFVFWILNCSIGSARDACRNNLHASDSAHNCDYFGLGMYGNSNNNNNAETFEKRQAFTSFLLLECLEYYEKLNECDAAEKRYIPSVYSKK
;
A
#
# COMPACT_ATOMS: atom_id res chain seq x y z
N MET A 1 40.73 4.20 16.22
CA MET A 1 40.02 4.27 14.92
C MET A 1 38.73 3.43 14.88
N LYS A 2 38.69 2.20 15.42
CA LYS A 2 37.49 1.33 15.41
C LYS A 2 36.24 1.96 16.08
N LEU A 3 36.41 2.68 17.19
CA LEU A 3 35.30 3.36 17.89
C LEU A 3 34.65 4.49 17.08
N ARG A 4 35.42 5.25 16.29
CA ARG A 4 34.87 6.35 15.47
C ARG A 4 34.04 5.82 14.30
N ILE A 5 34.50 4.75 13.65
CA ILE A 5 33.77 4.10 12.55
C ILE A 5 32.46 3.49 13.05
N LEU A 6 32.50 2.80 14.21
CA LEU A 6 31.31 2.23 14.84
C LEU A 6 30.27 3.32 15.18
N ASN A 7 30.72 4.46 15.72
CA ASN A 7 29.82 5.57 16.06
C ASN A 7 29.12 6.14 14.82
N ILE A 8 29.84 6.26 13.69
CA ILE A 8 29.27 6.75 12.42
C ILE A 8 28.24 5.75 11.88
N THR A 9 28.51 4.44 11.94
CA THR A 9 27.54 3.43 11.48
C THR A 9 26.26 3.41 12.32
N ILE A 10 26.38 3.53 13.65
CA ILE A 10 25.23 3.57 14.56
C ILE A 10 24.40 4.82 14.31
N TRP A 11 25.06 5.98 14.13
CA TRP A 11 24.37 7.24 13.90
C TRP A 11 23.60 7.24 12.57
N ASN A 12 24.17 6.68 11.50
CA ASN A 12 23.46 6.53 10.22
C ASN A 12 22.22 5.63 10.34
N LEU A 13 22.34 4.48 11.03
CA LEU A 13 21.18 3.61 11.29
C LEU A 13 20.08 4.33 12.06
N PHE A 14 20.45 5.14 13.06
CA PHE A 14 19.51 5.91 13.86
C PHE A 14 18.77 6.97 13.03
N VAL A 15 19.47 7.64 12.11
CA VAL A 15 18.87 8.62 11.18
C VAL A 15 17.86 7.94 10.24
N PHE A 16 18.19 6.77 9.67
CA PHE A 16 17.24 6.01 8.85
C PHE A 16 15.99 5.58 9.64
N TRP A 17 16.15 5.27 10.92
CA TRP A 17 15.05 4.92 11.82
C TRP A 17 14.14 6.11 12.13
N ILE A 18 14.71 7.28 12.44
CA ILE A 18 13.93 8.51 12.74
C ILE A 18 13.16 9.00 11.51
N LEU A 19 13.78 8.92 10.32
CA LEU A 19 13.18 9.39 9.08
C LEU A 19 12.20 8.40 8.44
N ASN A 20 11.95 7.24 9.08
CA ASN A 20 11.15 6.14 8.53
C ASN A 20 11.56 5.77 7.09
N CYS A 21 12.85 5.78 6.77
CA CYS A 21 13.33 5.39 5.43
C CYS A 21 13.76 3.92 5.41
N SER A 22 13.47 3.21 4.32
CA SER A 22 13.91 1.85 4.04
C SER A 22 14.82 1.83 2.82
N ILE A 23 15.74 0.86 2.80
CA ILE A 23 16.57 0.55 1.63
C ILE A 23 16.07 -0.80 1.11
N GLY A 24 15.76 -0.86 -0.18
CA GLY A 24 15.28 -2.09 -0.83
C GLY A 24 15.46 -2.03 -2.34
N SER A 25 14.68 -2.83 -3.05
CA SER A 25 14.62 -2.79 -4.52
C SER A 25 13.72 -1.67 -5.04
N ALA A 26 13.79 -1.38 -6.34
CA ALA A 26 12.85 -0.47 -7.00
C ALA A 26 11.41 -1.00 -6.93
N ARG A 27 11.24 -2.32 -6.99
CA ARG A 27 9.96 -3.02 -6.78
C ARG A 27 9.44 -2.83 -5.37
N ASP A 28 10.29 -2.89 -4.35
CA ASP A 28 9.87 -2.65 -2.96
C ASP A 28 9.38 -1.21 -2.77
N ALA A 29 10.05 -0.23 -3.39
CA ALA A 29 9.58 1.16 -3.39
C ALA A 29 8.24 1.34 -4.13
N CYS A 30 8.07 0.68 -5.28
CA CYS A 30 6.83 0.69 -6.05
C CYS A 30 5.67 0.14 -5.23
N ARG A 31 5.84 -1.06 -4.63
CA ARG A 31 4.86 -1.69 -3.75
C ARG A 31 4.52 -0.82 -2.55
N ASN A 32 5.52 -0.25 -1.89
CA ASN A 32 5.32 0.62 -0.73
C ASN A 32 4.53 1.90 -1.08
N ASN A 33 4.81 2.52 -2.22
CA ASN A 33 4.03 3.67 -2.68
C ASN A 33 2.61 3.28 -3.06
N LEU A 34 2.43 2.11 -3.70
CA LEU A 34 1.12 1.60 -4.08
C LEU A 34 0.26 1.24 -2.86
N HIS A 35 0.85 0.66 -1.81
CA HIS A 35 0.18 0.39 -0.54
C HIS A 35 -0.34 1.66 0.16
N ALA A 36 0.25 2.82 -0.13
CA ALA A 36 -0.19 4.11 0.40
C ALA A 36 -1.17 4.85 -0.52
N SER A 37 -1.69 4.18 -1.55
CA SER A 37 -2.67 4.75 -2.48
C SER A 37 -4.10 4.53 -1.98
N ASP A 38 -5.02 5.38 -2.45
CA ASP A 38 -6.45 5.25 -2.15
C ASP A 38 -7.00 3.90 -2.62
N SER A 39 -6.52 3.38 -3.76
CA SER A 39 -6.93 2.07 -4.27
C SER A 39 -6.62 0.90 -3.33
N ALA A 40 -5.47 0.95 -2.65
CA ALA A 40 -5.10 -0.05 -1.63
C ALA A 40 -6.05 0.02 -0.44
N HIS A 41 -6.27 1.24 0.08
CA HIS A 41 -7.19 1.47 1.19
C HIS A 41 -8.61 1.02 0.85
N ASN A 42 -9.14 1.44 -0.30
CA ASN A 42 -10.46 1.06 -0.79
C ASN A 42 -10.60 -0.47 -0.91
N CYS A 43 -9.53 -1.13 -1.35
CA CYS A 43 -9.53 -2.58 -1.47
C CYS A 43 -9.66 -3.30 -0.12
N ASP A 44 -8.96 -2.83 0.91
CA ASP A 44 -9.08 -3.36 2.27
C ASP A 44 -10.52 -3.24 2.82
N TYR A 45 -11.25 -2.20 2.39
CA TYR A 45 -12.65 -1.96 2.78
C TYR A 45 -13.69 -2.68 1.91
N PHE A 46 -13.30 -3.34 0.81
CA PHE A 46 -14.25 -4.03 -0.08
C PHE A 46 -15.14 -5.02 0.68
N GLY A 47 -14.53 -5.82 1.58
CA GLY A 47 -15.26 -6.76 2.42
C GLY A 47 -16.30 -6.10 3.33
N LEU A 48 -16.05 -4.88 3.79
CA LEU A 48 -16.94 -4.11 4.67
C LEU A 48 -18.07 -3.41 3.91
N GLY A 49 -17.88 -3.08 2.63
CA GLY A 49 -18.90 -2.47 1.79
C GLY A 49 -20.18 -3.29 1.68
N MET A 50 -20.07 -4.63 1.74
CA MET A 50 -21.22 -5.55 1.74
C MET A 50 -21.98 -5.58 3.08
N TYR A 51 -21.31 -5.31 4.20
CA TYR A 51 -21.92 -5.31 5.53
C TYR A 51 -22.42 -3.93 5.98
N GLY A 52 -22.00 -2.86 5.30
CA GLY A 52 -22.48 -1.51 5.54
C GLY A 52 -24.02 -1.45 5.46
N ASN A 53 -24.65 -1.19 6.61
CA ASN A 53 -26.08 -0.91 6.76
C ASN A 53 -27.05 -2.11 6.68
N SER A 54 -26.67 -3.32 7.13
CA SER A 54 -27.54 -4.52 7.15
C SER A 54 -28.95 -4.37 7.78
N ASN A 55 -29.25 -3.29 8.52
CA ASN A 55 -30.54 -3.08 9.18
C ASN A 55 -31.66 -2.53 8.28
N ASN A 56 -31.36 -2.05 7.06
CA ASN A 56 -32.34 -1.43 6.14
C ASN A 56 -32.47 -2.18 4.80
N ASN A 57 -32.40 -3.51 4.82
CA ASN A 57 -32.40 -4.35 3.61
C ASN A 57 -33.74 -4.36 2.84
N ASN A 58 -34.76 -3.63 3.30
CA ASN A 58 -36.09 -3.63 2.69
C ASN A 58 -36.33 -2.47 1.71
N ASN A 59 -35.37 -1.56 1.53
CA ASN A 59 -35.47 -0.45 0.56
C ASN A 59 -34.59 -0.71 -0.68
N ALA A 60 -35.21 -0.83 -1.85
CA ALA A 60 -34.54 -1.07 -3.14
C ALA A 60 -33.46 -0.02 -3.46
N GLU A 61 -33.69 1.25 -3.13
CA GLU A 61 -32.73 2.34 -3.36
C GLU A 61 -31.46 2.18 -2.50
N THR A 62 -31.62 1.65 -1.28
CA THR A 62 -30.49 1.40 -0.38
C THR A 62 -29.66 0.20 -0.84
N PHE A 63 -30.31 -0.81 -1.44
CA PHE A 63 -29.63 -1.95 -2.04
C PHE A 63 -28.81 -1.53 -3.27
N GLU A 64 -29.39 -0.74 -4.18
CA GLU A 64 -28.71 -0.27 -5.39
C GLU A 64 -27.47 0.58 -5.05
N LYS A 65 -27.58 1.51 -4.09
CA LYS A 65 -26.44 2.32 -3.63
C LYS A 65 -25.30 1.48 -3.03
N ARG A 66 -25.63 0.41 -2.30
CA ARG A 66 -24.59 -0.53 -1.79
C ARG A 66 -23.95 -1.31 -2.92
N GLN A 67 -24.73 -1.79 -3.88
CA GLN A 67 -24.20 -2.51 -5.02
C GLN A 67 -23.26 -1.62 -5.85
N ALA A 68 -23.63 -0.34 -6.06
CA ALA A 68 -22.77 0.63 -6.73
C ALA A 68 -21.48 0.89 -5.94
N PHE A 69 -21.57 1.11 -4.63
CA PHE A 69 -20.40 1.33 -3.78
C PHE A 69 -19.46 0.13 -3.72
N THR A 70 -20.01 -1.07 -3.54
CA THR A 70 -19.22 -2.32 -3.56
C THR A 70 -18.59 -2.58 -4.92
N SER A 71 -19.30 -2.30 -6.01
CA SER A 71 -18.74 -2.39 -7.37
C SER A 71 -17.58 -1.41 -7.58
N PHE A 72 -17.68 -0.18 -7.05
CA PHE A 72 -16.59 0.78 -7.06
C PHE A 72 -15.37 0.28 -6.29
N LEU A 73 -15.56 -0.21 -5.05
CA LEU A 73 -14.48 -0.77 -4.24
C LEU A 73 -13.83 -2.00 -4.90
N LEU A 74 -14.62 -2.84 -5.60
CA LEU A 74 -14.09 -3.97 -6.36
C LEU A 74 -13.20 -3.49 -7.51
N LEU A 75 -13.60 -2.43 -8.22
CA LEU A 75 -12.83 -1.89 -9.33
C LEU A 75 -11.49 -1.33 -8.85
N GLU A 76 -11.51 -0.58 -7.74
CA GLU A 76 -10.30 -0.08 -7.07
C GLU A 76 -9.37 -1.23 -6.62
N CYS A 77 -9.95 -2.32 -6.09
CA CYS A 77 -9.18 -3.54 -5.79
C CYS A 77 -8.50 -4.11 -7.04
N LEU A 78 -9.23 -4.23 -8.15
CA LEU A 78 -8.69 -4.79 -9.39
C LEU A 78 -7.54 -3.93 -9.91
N GLU A 79 -7.72 -2.60 -9.93
CA GLU A 79 -6.68 -1.65 -10.33
C GLU A 79 -5.45 -1.74 -9.43
N TYR A 80 -5.64 -1.88 -8.12
CA TYR A 80 -4.55 -2.08 -7.17
C TYR A 80 -3.74 -3.34 -7.49
N TYR A 81 -4.39 -4.48 -7.72
CA TYR A 81 -3.69 -5.73 -8.04
C TYR A 81 -3.03 -5.72 -9.42
N GLU A 82 -3.60 -5.02 -10.40
CA GLU A 82 -2.99 -4.81 -11.70
C GLU A 82 -1.67 -4.03 -11.56
N LYS A 83 -1.70 -2.88 -10.87
CA LYS A 83 -0.49 -2.08 -10.59
C LYS A 83 0.53 -2.84 -9.75
N LEU A 84 0.08 -3.70 -8.83
CA LEU A 84 0.98 -4.54 -8.05
C LEU A 84 1.74 -5.53 -8.94
N ASN A 85 1.05 -6.13 -9.92
CA ASN A 85 1.68 -6.97 -10.93
C ASN A 85 2.63 -6.19 -11.84
N GLU A 86 2.28 -4.94 -12.19
CA GLU A 86 3.19 -4.07 -12.95
C GLU A 86 4.47 -3.76 -12.16
N CYS A 87 4.37 -3.46 -10.87
CA CYS A 87 5.53 -3.29 -9.99
C CYS A 87 6.43 -4.53 -10.00
N ASP A 88 5.84 -5.73 -10.02
CA ASP A 88 6.59 -6.99 -10.04
C ASP A 88 7.22 -7.29 -11.41
N ALA A 89 6.56 -6.90 -12.49
CA ALA A 89 7.04 -7.11 -13.85
C ALA A 89 8.12 -6.11 -14.27
N ALA A 90 8.13 -4.91 -13.69
CA ALA A 90 9.06 -3.83 -14.04
C ALA A 90 10.52 -4.17 -13.73
N GLU A 91 10.79 -4.95 -12.69
CA GLU A 91 12.16 -5.22 -12.22
C GLU A 91 12.65 -6.61 -12.63
N LYS A 92 13.31 -6.70 -13.79
CA LYS A 92 13.97 -7.94 -14.25
C LYS A 92 15.33 -8.21 -13.58
N ARG A 93 15.93 -7.20 -12.93
CA ARG A 93 17.22 -7.24 -12.23
C ARG A 93 17.19 -6.26 -11.06
N TYR A 94 17.87 -6.60 -9.96
CA TYR A 94 17.88 -5.78 -8.74
C TYR A 94 18.43 -4.36 -8.99
N ILE A 95 17.61 -3.35 -8.72
CA ILE A 95 17.92 -1.92 -8.74
C ILE A 95 17.73 -1.40 -7.30
N PRO A 96 18.80 -0.98 -6.61
CA PRO A 96 18.67 -0.46 -5.26
C PRO A 96 17.88 0.86 -5.24
N SER A 97 16.95 1.00 -4.30
CA SER A 97 16.17 2.20 -4.08
C SER A 97 16.07 2.53 -2.58
N VAL A 98 15.84 3.80 -2.28
CA VAL A 98 15.53 4.30 -0.93
C VAL A 98 14.13 4.88 -0.97
N TYR A 99 13.28 4.45 -0.04
CA TYR A 99 11.88 4.88 0.02
C TYR A 99 11.43 5.09 1.47
N SER A 100 10.43 5.94 1.66
CA SER A 100 9.83 6.16 2.98
C SER A 100 8.87 5.02 3.32
N LYS A 101 9.08 4.34 4.45
CA LYS A 101 8.11 3.40 5.03
C LYS A 101 6.87 4.19 5.42
N LYS A 102 5.75 3.86 4.77
CA LYS A 102 4.43 4.36 5.12
C LYS A 102 3.65 3.28 5.87
#